data_AF-A0A352PPU5-F1
#
_entry.id   AF-A0A352PPU5-F1
#
_cell.length_a   1.000
_cell.length_b   1.000
_cell.length_c   1.000
_cell.angle_alpha   90.00
_cell.angle_beta   90.00
_cell.angle_gamma   90.00
#
_symmetry.space_group_name_H-M   'P 1'
#
loop_
_entity.id
_entity.type
_entity.pdbx_description
1 polymer ?
#
loop_
_entity_poly.entity_id
_entity_poly.type
_entity_poly.pdbx_seq_one_letter_code
_entity_poly.pdbx_strand_id
1 'polypeptide(L)'
;MPRLHDASEFFAETGSSTYYVGFLKSPQVWFPLAMVSDASTGQSLDTLCVARSCRAMQDIVRGYADRLEGVEQTMVQFLRSDEIRLLMEQYGLNQVAVIAGDEDEGSDAGCSCDCGCGCG
;
A
#
# COMPACT_ATOMS: atom_id res chain seq x y z
N MET A 1 4.89 -1.45 12.50
CA MET A 1 3.59 -0.73 12.60
C MET A 1 3.57 0.33 11.50
N PRO A 2 2.44 0.50 10.76
CA PRO A 2 2.36 1.52 9.73
C PRO A 2 2.48 2.92 10.32
N ARG A 3 3.15 3.84 9.60
CA ARG A 3 3.21 5.26 9.96
C ARG A 3 2.04 5.98 9.32
N LEU A 4 1.27 6.71 10.12
CA LEU A 4 0.08 7.41 9.70
C LEU A 4 0.41 8.86 9.37
N HIS A 5 -0.11 9.34 8.23
CA HIS A 5 0.10 10.70 7.75
C HIS A 5 -1.23 11.30 7.31
N ASP A 6 -1.42 12.60 7.55
CA ASP A 6 -2.45 13.36 6.85
C ASP A 6 -2.13 13.37 5.34
N ALA A 7 -3.14 13.24 4.49
CA ALA A 7 -2.94 13.18 3.05
C ALA A 7 -2.24 14.44 2.51
N SER A 8 -2.60 15.63 3.00
CA SER A 8 -2.05 16.88 2.52
C SER A 8 -0.57 17.01 2.86
N GLU A 9 -0.18 16.62 4.07
CA GLU A 9 1.22 16.57 4.51
C GLU A 9 2.01 15.53 3.73
N PHE A 10 1.47 14.31 3.61
CA PHE A 10 2.10 13.21 2.87
C PHE A 10 2.45 13.62 1.44
N PHE A 11 1.51 14.24 0.71
CA PHE A 11 1.79 14.62 -0.68
C PHE A 11 2.66 15.87 -0.81
N ALA A 12 2.71 16.75 0.20
CA ALA A 12 3.63 17.89 0.20
C ALA A 12 5.10 17.42 0.34
N GLU A 13 5.34 16.41 1.17
CA GLU A 13 6.69 15.88 1.43
C GLU A 13 7.18 14.93 0.33
N THR A 14 6.28 14.13 -0.25
CA THR A 14 6.67 13.01 -1.11
C THR A 14 6.73 13.37 -2.60
N GLY A 15 6.17 14.51 -3.01
CA GLY A 15 6.27 15.01 -4.39
C GLY A 15 5.88 13.96 -5.44
N SER A 16 6.80 13.63 -6.35
CA SER A 16 6.61 12.65 -7.45
C SER A 16 6.99 11.21 -7.09
N SER A 17 7.01 10.88 -5.78
CA SER A 17 7.29 9.51 -5.33
C SER A 17 6.27 8.50 -5.85
N THR A 18 6.66 7.23 -5.78
CA THR A 18 5.84 6.09 -6.17
C THR A 18 5.73 5.13 -5.00
N TYR A 19 4.58 4.47 -4.89
CA TYR A 19 4.29 3.52 -3.83
C TYR A 19 3.53 2.32 -4.37
N TYR A 20 3.71 1.19 -3.70
CA TYR A 20 2.86 0.02 -3.90
C TYR A 20 1.55 0.21 -3.15
N VAL A 21 0.44 -0.04 -3.85
CA VAL A 21 -0.92 0.00 -3.31
C VAL A 21 -1.57 -1.36 -3.51
N GLY A 22 -2.16 -1.88 -2.44
CA GLY A 22 -2.88 -3.13 -2.43
C GLY A 22 -4.34 -2.95 -2.85
N PHE A 23 -4.87 -3.91 -3.61
CA PHE A 23 -6.28 -3.96 -3.96
C PHE A 23 -6.85 -5.35 -3.71
N LEU A 24 -8.12 -5.36 -3.33
CA LEU A 24 -8.91 -6.55 -3.05
C LEU A 24 -10.10 -6.59 -4.03
N LYS A 25 -10.48 -7.79 -4.47
CA LYS A 25 -11.65 -8.02 -5.33
C LYS A 25 -12.77 -8.65 -4.51
N SER A 26 -13.90 -7.96 -4.41
CA SER A 26 -15.18 -8.59 -4.05
C SER A 26 -15.84 -9.14 -5.33
N PRO A 27 -16.94 -9.90 -5.25
CA PRO A 27 -17.65 -10.36 -6.45
C PRO A 27 -18.04 -9.21 -7.38
N GLN A 28 -18.32 -8.03 -6.83
CA GLN A 28 -18.84 -6.89 -7.58
C GLN A 28 -17.73 -5.94 -8.06
N VAL A 29 -16.69 -5.69 -7.25
CA VAL A 29 -15.78 -4.56 -7.54
C VAL A 29 -14.38 -4.74 -6.96
N TRP A 30 -13.39 -4.12 -7.60
CA TRP A 30 -12.05 -3.92 -7.05
C TRP A 30 -12.04 -2.68 -6.15
N PHE A 31 -11.43 -2.79 -4.98
CA PHE A 31 -11.29 -1.67 -4.05
C PHE A 31 -9.89 -1.66 -3.43
N PRO A 32 -9.34 -0.48 -3.12
CA PRO A 32 -8.04 -0.37 -2.49
C PRO A 32 -8.09 -0.89 -1.05
N LEU A 33 -6.96 -1.40 -0.58
CA LEU A 33 -6.81 -1.73 0.83
C LEU A 33 -6.80 -0.44 1.64
N ALA A 34 -7.86 -0.23 2.40
CA ALA A 34 -8.01 0.88 3.32
C ALA A 34 -8.34 0.38 4.73
N MET A 35 -8.06 1.21 5.73
CA MET A 35 -8.34 0.95 7.14
C MET A 35 -8.98 2.16 7.82
N VAL A 36 -9.43 1.95 9.06
CA VAL A 36 -9.89 3.02 9.95
C VAL A 36 -8.70 3.51 10.75
N SER A 37 -8.40 4.81 10.70
CA SER A 37 -7.31 5.46 11.43
C SER A 37 -7.54 5.42 12.95
N ASP A 38 -8.76 5.67 13.37
CA ASP A 38 -9.19 5.70 14.76
C ASP A 38 -10.50 4.92 14.94
N ALA A 39 -10.37 3.74 15.55
CA ALA A 39 -11.49 2.85 15.85
C ALA A 39 -12.49 3.45 16.86
N SER A 40 -12.13 4.56 17.53
CA SER A 40 -12.95 5.26 18.52
C SER A 40 -13.91 6.27 17.90
N THR A 41 -13.58 6.81 16.72
CA THR A 41 -14.29 7.94 16.10
C THR A 41 -14.99 7.62 14.79
N GLY A 42 -14.66 6.52 14.11
CA GLY A 42 -15.18 6.23 12.76
C GLY A 42 -15.65 4.79 12.55
N GLN A 43 -16.83 4.64 11.93
CA GLN A 43 -17.32 3.37 11.36
C GLN A 43 -16.91 3.18 9.90
N SER A 44 -16.21 4.14 9.30
CA SER A 44 -15.88 4.18 7.86
C SER A 44 -14.38 4.17 7.62
N LEU A 45 -13.96 3.48 6.55
CA LEU A 45 -12.59 3.49 6.06
C LEU A 45 -12.19 4.91 5.65
N ASP A 46 -11.04 5.37 6.11
CA ASP A 46 -10.55 6.74 5.89
C ASP A 46 -9.06 6.79 5.52
N THR A 47 -8.35 5.67 5.69
CA THR A 47 -6.90 5.59 5.55
C THR A 47 -6.51 4.64 4.42
N LEU A 48 -5.77 5.13 3.43
CA LEU A 48 -5.19 4.30 2.37
C LEU A 48 -3.88 3.66 2.82
N CYS A 49 -3.73 2.34 2.62
CA CYS A 49 -2.47 1.64 2.89
C CYS A 49 -1.54 1.70 1.67
N VAL A 50 -0.30 2.16 1.88
CA VAL A 50 0.75 2.21 0.86
C VAL A 50 2.06 1.62 1.40
N ALA A 51 2.93 1.11 0.53
CA ALA A 51 4.25 0.62 0.93
C ALA A 51 5.33 1.02 -0.07
N ARG A 52 6.59 1.11 0.39
CA ARG A 52 7.75 1.28 -0.50
C ARG A 52 8.26 -0.05 -1.05
N SER A 53 7.87 -1.18 -0.45
CA SER A 53 8.25 -2.53 -0.88
C SER A 53 7.04 -3.31 -1.40
N CYS A 54 7.18 -3.92 -2.57
CA CYS A 54 6.15 -4.78 -3.16
C CYS A 54 5.83 -5.97 -2.24
N ARG A 55 6.87 -6.58 -1.65
CA ARG A 55 6.73 -7.71 -0.72
C ARG A 55 5.93 -7.30 0.52
N ALA A 56 6.27 -6.16 1.13
CA ALA A 56 5.55 -5.67 2.30
C ALA A 56 4.05 -5.45 1.99
N MET A 57 3.73 -4.90 0.81
CA MET A 57 2.33 -4.73 0.40
C MET A 57 1.63 -6.07 0.13
N GLN A 58 2.30 -7.02 -0.54
CA GLN A 58 1.74 -8.35 -0.80
C GLN A 58 1.43 -9.10 0.50
N ASP A 59 2.33 -9.07 1.46
CA ASP A 59 2.17 -9.76 2.75
C ASP A 59 0.97 -9.18 3.52
N ILE A 60 0.83 -7.85 3.53
CA ILE A 60 -0.30 -7.18 4.17
C ILE A 60 -1.61 -7.50 3.44
N VAL A 61 -1.66 -7.34 2.11
CA VAL A 61 -2.88 -7.59 1.32
C VAL A 61 -3.37 -9.03 1.49
N ARG A 62 -2.46 -10.01 1.46
CA ARG A 62 -2.81 -11.42 1.70
C ARG A 62 -3.32 -11.64 3.12
N GLY A 63 -2.64 -11.07 4.11
CA GLY A 63 -3.07 -11.17 5.51
C GLY A 63 -4.48 -10.60 5.77
N TYR A 64 -4.89 -9.57 5.01
CA TYR A 64 -6.27 -9.07 5.05
C TYR A 64 -7.24 -9.93 4.24
N ALA A 65 -6.86 -10.38 3.05
CA ALA A 65 -7.69 -11.24 2.22
C ALA A 65 -8.10 -12.53 2.95
N ASP A 66 -7.19 -13.14 3.71
CA ASP A 66 -7.45 -14.35 4.49
C ASP A 66 -8.47 -14.14 5.63
N ARG A 67 -8.72 -12.89 6.04
CA ARG A 67 -9.62 -12.52 7.14
C ARG A 67 -10.95 -11.95 6.67
N LEU A 68 -11.04 -11.53 5.41
CA LEU A 68 -12.20 -10.87 4.85
C LEU A 68 -13.00 -11.87 4.01
N GLU A 69 -14.15 -12.29 4.54
CA GLU A 69 -15.09 -13.11 3.78
C GLU A 69 -15.54 -12.37 2.51
N GLY A 70 -15.49 -13.07 1.37
CA GLY A 70 -15.89 -12.51 0.08
C GLY A 70 -14.79 -11.83 -0.74
N VAL A 71 -13.53 -11.84 -0.28
CA VAL A 71 -12.40 -11.51 -1.15
C VAL A 71 -12.08 -12.70 -2.04
N GLU A 72 -12.13 -12.51 -3.36
CA GLU A 72 -11.86 -13.56 -4.35
C GLU A 72 -10.43 -13.48 -4.90
N GLN A 73 -9.90 -12.27 -5.02
CA GLN A 73 -8.59 -12.01 -5.61
C GLN A 73 -7.92 -10.80 -4.94
N THR A 74 -6.60 -10.75 -5.07
CA THR A 74 -5.76 -9.66 -4.59
C THR A 74 -4.83 -9.20 -5.69
N MET A 75 -4.51 -7.91 -5.72
CA MET A 75 -3.42 -7.38 -6.56
C MET A 75 -2.63 -6.30 -5.84
N VAL A 76 -1.40 -6.07 -6.30
CA VAL A 76 -0.56 -4.96 -5.87
C VAL A 76 -0.16 -4.18 -7.10
N GLN A 77 -0.38 -2.86 -7.10
CA GLN A 77 0.01 -1.97 -8.19
C GLN A 77 1.04 -0.94 -7.71
N PHE A 78 1.92 -0.52 -8.62
CA PHE A 78 2.91 0.52 -8.35
C PHE A 78 2.40 1.84 -8.95
N LEU A 79 2.02 2.78 -8.08
CA LEU A 79 1.31 4.00 -8.46
C LEU A 79 2.13 5.23 -8.09
N ARG A 80 2.02 6.28 -8.89
CA ARG A 80 2.59 7.60 -8.59
C ARG A 80 1.69 8.35 -7.59
N SER A 81 2.28 9.32 -6.88
CA SER A 81 1.55 10.17 -5.94
C SER A 81 0.29 10.82 -6.51
N ASP A 82 0.28 11.24 -7.79
CA ASP A 82 -0.90 11.81 -8.45
C ASP A 82 -2.04 10.80 -8.61
N GLU A 83 -1.70 9.55 -8.98
CA GLU A 83 -2.66 8.45 -9.12
C GLU A 83 -3.22 8.05 -7.75
N ILE A 84 -2.36 8.04 -6.72
CA ILE A 84 -2.76 7.77 -5.33
C ILE A 84 -3.72 8.86 -4.84
N ARG A 85 -3.45 10.14 -5.14
CA ARG A 85 -4.34 11.24 -4.77
C ARG A 85 -5.74 11.09 -5.40
N LEU A 86 -5.80 10.81 -6.70
CA LEU A 86 -7.06 10.57 -7.40
C LEU A 86 -7.83 9.38 -6.81
N LEU A 87 -7.12 8.32 -6.45
CA LEU A 87 -7.69 7.15 -5.78
C LEU A 87 -8.27 7.55 -4.41
N MET A 88 -7.55 8.32 -3.61
CA MET A 88 -8.05 8.78 -2.31
C MET A 88 -9.29 9.65 -2.45
N GLU A 89 -9.31 10.59 -3.41
CA GLU A 89 -10.47 11.44 -3.71
C GLU A 89 -11.70 10.61 -4.11
N GLN A 90 -11.51 9.60 -4.97
CA GLN A 90 -12.60 8.72 -5.42
C GLN A 90 -13.23 7.92 -4.27
N TYR A 91 -12.43 7.50 -3.29
CA TYR A 91 -12.88 6.68 -2.17
C TYR A 91 -13.16 7.49 -0.90
N GLY A 92 -12.99 8.82 -0.93
CA GLY A 92 -13.19 9.70 0.23
C GLY A 92 -12.19 9.48 1.37
N LEU A 93 -10.98 9.04 1.05
CA LEU A 93 -9.91 8.78 2.01
C LEU A 93 -9.12 10.07 2.29
N ASN A 94 -8.76 10.30 3.54
CA ASN A 94 -8.08 11.53 3.99
C ASN A 94 -6.74 11.26 4.70
N GLN A 95 -6.41 9.98 4.94
CA GLN A 95 -5.16 9.60 5.59
C GLN A 95 -4.39 8.56 4.77
N VAL A 96 -3.06 8.53 4.98
CA VAL A 96 -2.16 7.56 4.35
C VAL A 96 -1.40 6.80 5.44
N ALA A 97 -1.49 5.48 5.40
CA ALA A 97 -0.71 4.56 6.22
C ALA A 97 0.45 4.00 5.40
N VAL A 98 1.68 4.43 5.69
CA VAL A 98 2.89 3.91 5.06
C VAL A 98 3.37 2.68 5.83
N ILE A 99 3.30 1.53 5.18
CA ILE A 99 3.80 0.25 5.69
C ILE A 99 5.33 0.25 5.48
N ALA A 100 6.06 0.23 6.60
CA ALA A 100 7.49 -0.02 6.58
C ALA A 100 7.74 -1.47 6.15
N GLY A 101 8.64 -1.68 5.18
CA GLY A 101 9.27 -2.97 4.97
C GLY A 101 10.44 -3.15 5.94
N ASP A 102 10.97 -4.36 6.07
CA ASP A 102 12.17 -4.65 6.88
C ASP A 102 13.46 -3.95 6.38
N GLU A 103 13.36 -2.96 5.50
CA GLU A 103 14.48 -2.30 4.81
C GLU A 103 14.73 -0.86 5.30
N ASP A 104 14.03 -0.40 6.35
CA ASP A 104 14.28 0.90 7.02
C ASP A 104 15.25 0.79 8.22
N GLU A 105 16.09 -0.24 8.25
CA GLU A 105 17.39 -0.21 8.95
C GLU A 105 18.47 -0.24 7.87
N GLY A 106 19.11 0.91 7.65
CA GLY A 106 19.89 1.18 6.44
C GLY A 106 20.92 0.13 6.08
N SER A 107 21.07 -0.13 4.78
CA SER A 107 22.33 -0.61 4.21
C SER A 107 22.36 -0.35 2.70
N ASP A 108 23.25 0.55 2.32
CA ASP A 108 24.02 0.47 1.08
C ASP A 108 24.78 -0.87 1.10
N ALA A 109 24.09 -1.97 0.79
CA ALA A 109 24.68 -3.30 0.65
C ALA A 109 23.80 -4.14 -0.28
N GLY A 110 24.32 -4.37 -1.48
CA GLY A 110 23.61 -5.04 -2.55
C GLY A 110 23.12 -6.45 -2.21
N CYS A 111 22.08 -6.84 -2.96
CA CYS A 111 21.80 -8.22 -3.30
C CYS A 111 21.25 -8.20 -4.73
N SER A 112 22.13 -8.40 -5.70
CA SER A 112 22.37 -9.71 -6.33
C SER A 112 21.14 -10.20 -7.08
N CYS A 113 20.99 -9.65 -8.29
CA CYS A 113 20.17 -10.22 -9.34
C CYS A 113 20.69 -11.63 -9.67
N ASP A 114 19.97 -12.66 -9.21
CA ASP A 114 20.07 -14.04 -9.68
C ASP A 114 19.45 -14.14 -11.09
N CYS A 115 20.05 -13.45 -12.06
CA CYS A 115 19.73 -13.61 -13.46
C CYS A 115 20.67 -14.67 -14.03
N GLY A 116 20.15 -15.89 -14.19
CA GLY A 116 20.78 -16.99 -14.90
C GLY A 116 21.08 -16.67 -16.37
N CYS A 117 22.12 -15.88 -16.60
CA CYS A 117 22.79 -15.77 -17.89
C CYS A 117 23.99 -16.71 -17.88
N GLY A 118 23.83 -17.86 -18.54
CA GLY A 118 24.90 -18.82 -18.76
C GLY A 118 26.09 -18.18 -19.46
N CYS A 119 27.25 -18.26 -18.82
CA CYS A 119 28.54 -18.10 -19.48
C CYS A 119 28.96 -19.49 -20.00
N GLY A 120 28.87 -19.67 -21.31
CA GLY A 120 29.68 -20.60 -22.08
C GLY A 120 30.67 -19.80 -22.92
#